data_AF-A0A096ATV7-F1
#
_entry.id   AF-A0A096ATV7-F1
#
_cell.length_a   1.000
_cell.length_b   1.000
_cell.length_c   1.000
_cell.angle_alpha   90.00
_cell.angle_beta   90.00
_cell.angle_gamma   90.00
#
_symmetry.space_group_name_H-M   'P 1'
#
loop_
_entity.id
_entity.type
_entity.pdbx_description
1 polymer ?
#
loop_
_entity_poly.entity_id
_entity_poly.type
_entity_poly.pdbx_seq_one_letter_code
_entity_poly.pdbx_strand_id
1 'polypeptide(L)'
;MPYRRLPKTDAARLKALKTLLDNNDIYTARNKFIDWKLINSAQPLYDRLLTATEQYKISMAAQVRKAKKMDGLQRRAFMYLSHFIQVLLMSAERGEVKRKQLPLYGIEETATAMPNIKSAENLLDWGPKIIEGEKERIKKGGRPIYNPSIGMVSTHFDIYNEAFTAQKRLQERTNKDNHAVSKLRPEIDALILELWNVIEAHFEHLPQEERLSGCKRFGIIYYYRKGEQKE
;
A
#
# COMPACT_ATOMS: atom_id res chain seq x y z
N MET A 1 16.79 -6.77 36.59
CA MET A 1 17.08 -5.42 36.06
C MET A 1 16.35 -5.28 34.73
N PRO A 2 15.48 -4.28 34.55
CA PRO A 2 14.69 -4.17 33.33
C PRO A 2 15.60 -3.87 32.12
N TYR A 3 15.18 -4.32 30.93
CA TYR A 3 15.93 -4.13 29.70
C TYR A 3 15.18 -3.18 28.75
N ARG A 4 15.91 -2.44 27.90
CA ARG A 4 15.28 -1.62 26.85
C ARG A 4 15.28 -2.33 25.50
N ARG A 5 14.36 -1.92 24.62
CA ARG A 5 14.32 -2.34 23.21
C ARG A 5 14.08 -1.10 22.36
N LEU A 6 14.80 -0.98 21.25
CA LEU A 6 14.56 0.11 20.31
C LEU A 6 13.12 0.07 19.79
N PRO A 7 12.53 1.24 19.50
CA PRO A 7 11.18 1.33 18.97
C PRO A 7 11.01 0.51 17.69
N LYS A 8 10.00 -0.36 17.67
CA LYS A 8 9.69 -1.18 16.48
C LYS A 8 8.78 -0.45 15.49
N THR A 9 7.91 0.41 15.98
CA THR A 9 6.92 1.14 15.16
C THR A 9 7.34 2.58 14.96
N ASP A 10 6.95 3.16 13.82
CA ASP A 10 7.26 4.57 13.52
C ASP A 10 6.57 5.52 14.51
N ALA A 11 5.39 5.15 15.02
CA ALA A 11 4.73 5.88 16.12
C ALA A 11 5.56 5.87 17.42
N ALA A 12 6.20 4.75 17.75
CA ALA A 12 7.06 4.67 18.94
C ALA A 12 8.38 5.44 18.74
N ARG A 13 8.95 5.45 17.52
CA ARG A 13 10.11 6.29 17.17
C ARG A 13 9.79 7.77 17.34
N LEU A 14 8.68 8.22 16.76
CA LEU A 14 8.17 9.58 16.89
C LEU A 14 7.96 9.95 18.36
N LYS A 15 7.32 9.06 19.13
CA LYS A 15 7.10 9.29 20.56
C LYS A 15 8.42 9.44 21.34
N ALA A 16 9.40 8.57 21.10
CA ALA A 16 10.69 8.63 21.79
C ALA A 16 11.42 9.97 21.52
N LEU A 17 11.51 10.37 20.25
CA LEU A 17 12.12 11.66 19.89
C LEU A 17 11.32 12.86 20.41
N LYS A 18 9.98 12.81 20.33
CA LYS A 18 9.08 13.84 20.85
C LYS A 18 9.27 14.06 22.34
N THR A 19 9.30 12.98 23.13
CA THR A 19 9.50 13.05 24.59
C THR A 19 10.86 13.66 24.94
N LEU A 20 11.91 13.37 24.16
CA LEU A 20 13.20 14.03 24.33
C LEU A 20 13.11 15.53 24.00
N LEU A 21 12.62 15.87 22.81
CA LEU A 21 12.60 17.25 22.29
C LEU A 21 11.71 18.20 23.11
N ASP A 22 10.61 17.69 23.67
CA ASP A 22 9.70 18.44 24.54
C ASP A 22 10.25 18.61 25.98
N ASN A 23 11.36 17.95 26.33
CA ASN A 23 11.95 18.04 27.67
C ASN A 23 12.93 19.22 27.77
N ASN A 24 12.50 20.31 28.42
CA ASN A 24 13.28 21.54 28.58
C ASN A 24 14.63 21.35 29.30
N ASP A 25 14.82 20.26 30.05
CA ASP A 25 16.08 19.99 30.75
C ASP A 25 17.25 19.81 29.77
N ILE A 26 17.00 19.36 28.52
CA ILE A 26 18.06 19.18 27.51
C ILE A 26 18.66 20.51 27.05
N TYR A 27 17.93 21.62 27.18
CA TYR A 27 18.36 22.96 26.75
C TYR A 27 18.93 23.79 27.90
N THR A 28 18.88 23.28 29.13
CA THR A 28 19.32 24.01 30.31
C THR A 28 20.83 23.90 30.49
N ALA A 29 21.52 25.05 30.62
CA ALA A 29 22.99 25.09 30.71
C ALA A 29 23.60 24.27 31.86
N ARG A 30 22.84 24.05 32.95
CA ARG A 30 23.27 23.22 34.09
C ARG A 30 23.22 21.71 33.82
N ASN A 31 22.43 21.25 32.85
CA ASN A 31 22.18 19.83 32.55
C ASN A 31 22.69 19.43 31.16
N LYS A 32 23.80 20.03 30.72
CA LYS A 32 24.38 19.80 29.38
C LYS A 32 25.19 18.49 29.33
N PHE A 33 24.53 17.35 29.47
CA PHE A 33 25.16 16.03 29.35
C PHE A 33 24.96 15.39 27.96
N ILE A 34 24.06 15.92 27.14
CA ILE A 34 23.86 15.51 25.74
C ILE A 34 24.58 16.50 24.83
N ASP A 35 25.32 16.00 23.83
CA ASP A 35 25.95 16.84 22.82
C ASP A 35 24.89 17.60 22.01
N TRP A 36 25.11 18.90 21.80
CA TRP A 36 24.28 19.74 20.94
C TRP A 36 24.17 19.19 19.53
N LYS A 37 25.20 18.51 19.02
CA LYS A 37 25.13 17.86 17.71
C LYS A 37 23.99 16.84 17.65
N LEU A 38 23.79 16.04 18.71
CA LEU A 38 22.73 15.04 18.78
C LEU A 38 21.36 15.71 18.89
N ILE A 39 21.22 16.72 19.76
CA ILE A 39 19.97 17.48 19.93
C ILE A 39 19.57 18.15 18.60
N ASN A 40 20.52 18.83 17.94
CA ASN A 40 20.28 19.52 16.68
C ASN A 40 19.97 18.56 15.52
N SER A 41 20.43 17.30 15.59
CA SER A 41 20.06 16.26 14.62
C SER A 41 18.67 15.67 14.86
N ALA A 42 18.18 15.70 16.11
CA ALA A 42 16.92 15.06 16.49
C ALA A 42 15.68 15.76 15.92
N GLN A 43 15.62 17.10 15.97
CA GLN A 43 14.47 17.85 15.45
C GLN A 43 14.25 17.64 13.94
N PRO A 44 15.27 17.81 13.06
CA PRO A 44 15.09 17.56 11.63
C PRO A 44 14.69 16.12 11.30
N LEU A 45 15.22 15.12 12.01
CA LEU A 45 14.87 13.72 11.79
C LEU A 45 13.45 13.39 12.28
N TYR A 46 13.04 13.96 13.41
CA TYR A 46 11.66 13.88 13.88
C TYR A 46 10.69 14.45 12.85
N ASP A 47 10.93 15.66 12.34
CA ASP A 47 10.06 16.33 11.38
C ASP A 47 9.96 15.57 10.05
N ARG A 48 11.09 15.05 9.56
CA ARG A 48 11.14 14.19 8.35
C ARG A 48 10.33 12.92 8.54
N LEU A 49 10.47 12.23 9.67
CA LEU A 49 9.71 11.01 9.95
C LEU A 49 8.22 11.30 10.10
N LEU A 50 7.87 12.38 10.79
CA LEU A 50 6.48 12.78 11.01
C LEU A 50 5.80 13.02 9.66
N THR A 51 6.41 13.87 8.83
CA THR A 51 5.93 14.20 7.49
C THR A 51 5.80 12.95 6.62
N ALA A 52 6.82 12.09 6.57
CA ALA A 52 6.79 10.87 5.76
C ALA A 52 5.70 9.89 6.23
N THR A 53 5.52 9.76 7.55
CA THR A 53 4.52 8.85 8.14
C THR A 53 3.09 9.36 7.90
N GLU A 54 2.86 10.66 8.00
CA GLU A 54 1.57 11.29 7.68
C GLU A 54 1.24 11.15 6.20
N GLN A 55 2.20 11.41 5.33
CA GLN A 55 2.03 11.27 3.89
C GLN A 55 1.70 9.81 3.50
N TYR A 56 2.39 8.83 4.10
CA TYR A 56 2.07 7.42 3.92
C TYR A 56 0.64 7.08 4.39
N LYS A 57 0.21 7.58 5.56
CA LYS A 57 -1.16 7.37 6.07
C LYS A 57 -2.22 7.92 5.11
N ILE A 58 -1.99 9.11 4.56
CA ILE A 58 -2.91 9.75 3.59
C ILE A 58 -3.02 8.89 2.32
N SER A 59 -1.89 8.47 1.75
CA SER A 59 -1.85 7.63 0.55
C SER A 59 -2.53 6.28 0.77
N MET A 60 -2.26 5.62 1.91
CA MET A 60 -2.88 4.35 2.27
C MET A 60 -4.39 4.47 2.45
N ALA A 61 -4.87 5.52 3.12
CA ALA A 61 -6.31 5.77 3.27
C ALA A 61 -7.00 5.97 1.90
N ALA A 62 -6.36 6.68 0.97
CA ALA A 62 -6.87 6.85 -0.39
C ALA A 62 -6.93 5.52 -1.16
N GLN A 63 -5.89 4.68 -1.05
CA GLN A 63 -5.83 3.35 -1.68
C GLN A 63 -6.95 2.43 -1.17
N VAL A 64 -7.13 2.35 0.15
CA VAL A 64 -8.16 1.49 0.78
C VAL A 64 -9.57 1.95 0.40
N ARG A 65 -9.82 3.26 0.38
CA ARG A 65 -11.14 3.82 0.02
C ARG A 65 -11.56 3.44 -1.40
N LYS A 66 -10.63 3.47 -2.37
CA LYS A 66 -10.92 3.10 -3.76
C LYS A 66 -11.03 1.59 -3.97
N ALA A 67 -10.26 0.79 -3.24
CA ALA A 67 -10.30 -0.67 -3.32
C ALA A 67 -11.71 -1.26 -3.05
N LYS A 68 -12.49 -0.66 -2.13
CA LYS A 68 -13.83 -1.16 -1.75
C LYS A 68 -14.82 -1.30 -2.91
N LYS A 69 -14.67 -0.51 -3.97
CA LYS A 69 -15.59 -0.54 -5.13
C LYS A 69 -15.10 -1.48 -6.25
N MET A 70 -13.87 -1.99 -6.16
CA MET A 70 -13.20 -2.71 -7.24
C MET A 70 -13.91 -4.02 -7.59
N ASP A 71 -14.26 -4.82 -6.58
CA ASP A 71 -14.87 -6.14 -6.79
C ASP A 71 -16.19 -6.05 -7.57
N GLY A 72 -17.00 -5.03 -7.28
CA GLY A 72 -18.25 -4.78 -7.99
C GLY A 72 -18.04 -4.39 -9.45
N LEU A 73 -17.02 -3.57 -9.74
CA LEU A 73 -16.67 -3.18 -11.11
C LEU A 73 -16.11 -4.37 -11.89
N GLN A 74 -15.18 -5.13 -11.30
CA GLN A 74 -14.61 -6.33 -11.91
C GLN A 74 -15.70 -7.36 -12.21
N ARG A 75 -16.60 -7.61 -11.25
CA ARG A 75 -17.71 -8.56 -11.43
C ARG A 75 -18.61 -8.16 -12.61
N ARG A 76 -18.92 -6.86 -12.76
CA ARG A 76 -19.74 -6.37 -13.88
C ARG A 76 -19.00 -6.52 -15.21
N ALA A 77 -17.76 -6.04 -15.29
CA ALA A 77 -16.95 -6.18 -16.50
C ALA A 77 -16.79 -7.65 -16.92
N PHE A 78 -16.46 -8.53 -15.97
CA PHE A 78 -16.40 -9.98 -16.18
C PHE A 78 -17.73 -10.54 -16.69
N MET A 79 -18.85 -10.23 -16.04
CA MET A 79 -20.17 -10.75 -16.41
C MET A 79 -20.52 -10.39 -17.85
N TYR A 80 -20.45 -9.11 -18.21
CA TYR A 80 -20.79 -8.66 -19.57
C TYR A 80 -19.85 -9.24 -20.63
N LEU A 81 -18.53 -9.25 -20.37
CA LEU A 81 -17.57 -9.84 -21.30
C LEU A 81 -17.80 -11.35 -21.47
N SER A 82 -17.99 -12.08 -20.37
CA SER A 82 -18.24 -13.53 -20.40
C SER A 82 -19.50 -13.90 -21.16
N HIS A 83 -20.61 -13.17 -20.93
CA HIS A 83 -21.88 -13.41 -21.62
C HIS A 83 -21.74 -13.11 -23.11
N PHE A 84 -21.03 -12.04 -23.47
CA PHE A 84 -20.76 -11.73 -24.88
C PHE A 84 -20.02 -12.88 -25.58
N ILE A 85 -18.94 -13.38 -24.96
CA ILE A 85 -18.16 -14.48 -25.53
C ILE A 85 -19.01 -15.75 -25.66
N GLN A 86 -19.86 -16.07 -24.67
CA GLN A 86 -20.78 -17.20 -24.77
C GLN A 86 -21.72 -17.07 -25.97
N VAL A 87 -22.33 -15.89 -26.17
CA VAL A 87 -23.24 -15.66 -27.29
C VAL A 87 -22.49 -15.73 -28.62
N LEU A 88 -21.27 -15.20 -28.70
CA LEU A 88 -20.41 -15.33 -29.88
C LEU A 88 -20.15 -16.79 -30.25
N LEU A 89 -19.78 -17.62 -29.26
CA LEU A 89 -19.53 -19.04 -29.48
C LEU A 89 -20.81 -19.79 -29.88
N MET A 90 -21.95 -19.49 -29.24
CA MET A 90 -23.25 -20.07 -29.62
C MET A 90 -23.69 -19.64 -31.03
N SER A 91 -23.45 -18.39 -31.43
CA SER A 91 -23.70 -17.93 -32.80
C SER A 91 -22.78 -18.61 -33.81
N ALA A 92 -21.54 -18.94 -33.42
CA ALA A 92 -20.65 -19.72 -34.26
C ALA A 92 -21.09 -21.19 -34.39
N GLU A 93 -21.62 -21.77 -33.31
CA GLU A 93 -22.22 -23.12 -33.30
C GLU A 93 -23.46 -23.21 -34.18
N ARG A 94 -24.34 -22.19 -34.15
CA ARG A 94 -25.52 -22.10 -35.03
C ARG A 94 -25.20 -21.75 -36.49
N GLY A 95 -23.94 -21.40 -36.80
CA GLY A 95 -23.53 -20.99 -38.14
C GLY A 95 -23.89 -19.56 -38.54
N GLU A 96 -24.40 -18.75 -37.60
CA GLU A 96 -24.70 -17.32 -37.81
C GLU A 96 -23.41 -16.50 -37.94
N VAL A 97 -22.36 -16.91 -37.21
CA VAL A 97 -21.00 -16.37 -37.30
C VAL A 97 -20.08 -17.46 -37.84
N LYS A 98 -19.29 -17.16 -38.87
CA LYS A 98 -18.39 -18.18 -39.44
C LYS A 98 -17.23 -18.40 -38.46
N ARG A 99 -16.86 -19.65 -38.16
CA ARG A 99 -15.75 -19.97 -37.24
C ARG A 99 -14.42 -19.30 -37.61
N LYS A 100 -14.14 -19.12 -38.91
CA LYS A 100 -12.99 -18.34 -39.41
C LYS A 100 -12.95 -16.87 -39.00
N GLN A 101 -14.01 -16.36 -38.36
CA GLN A 101 -14.08 -15.01 -37.81
C GLN A 101 -13.75 -14.97 -36.31
N LEU A 102 -13.70 -16.11 -35.61
CA LEU A 102 -13.27 -16.18 -34.20
C LEU A 102 -11.85 -15.64 -33.97
N PRO A 103 -10.89 -15.82 -34.90
CA PRO A 103 -9.55 -15.24 -34.75
C PRO A 103 -9.54 -13.70 -34.66
N LEU A 104 -10.58 -13.01 -35.14
CA LEU A 104 -10.72 -11.55 -34.97
C LEU A 104 -10.77 -11.15 -33.49
N TYR A 105 -11.25 -12.05 -32.64
CA TYR A 105 -11.40 -11.87 -31.19
C TYR A 105 -10.22 -12.46 -30.41
N GLY A 106 -9.19 -12.99 -31.08
CA GLY A 106 -8.12 -13.76 -30.47
C GLY A 106 -8.53 -15.17 -30.00
N ILE A 107 -9.67 -15.68 -30.49
CA ILE A 107 -10.20 -17.02 -30.17
C ILE A 107 -9.86 -17.97 -31.33
N GLU A 108 -9.39 -19.18 -31.01
CA GLU A 108 -9.12 -20.22 -32.03
C GLU A 108 -10.39 -20.63 -32.78
N GLU A 109 -10.28 -20.96 -34.07
CA GLU A 109 -11.42 -21.38 -34.88
C GLU A 109 -12.10 -22.66 -34.37
N THR A 110 -11.33 -23.52 -33.72
CA THR A 110 -11.78 -24.79 -33.12
C THR A 110 -12.31 -24.64 -31.71
N ALA A 111 -12.23 -23.44 -31.11
CA ALA A 111 -12.65 -23.22 -29.73
C ALA A 111 -14.15 -23.47 -29.56
N THR A 112 -14.48 -24.33 -28.60
CA THR A 112 -15.86 -24.60 -28.17
C THR A 112 -16.17 -24.05 -26.78
N ALA A 113 -15.15 -23.60 -26.06
CA ALA A 113 -15.25 -23.13 -24.70
C ALA A 113 -14.73 -21.69 -24.56
N MET A 114 -15.22 -21.02 -23.53
CA MET A 114 -14.79 -19.65 -23.19
C MET A 114 -13.33 -19.66 -22.70
N PRO A 115 -12.51 -18.67 -23.10
CA PRO A 115 -11.21 -18.44 -22.49
C PRO A 115 -11.35 -18.11 -21.00
N ASN A 116 -10.31 -18.41 -20.22
CA ASN A 116 -10.31 -18.08 -18.80
C ASN A 116 -10.11 -16.57 -18.60
N ILE A 117 -11.18 -15.84 -18.28
CA ILE A 117 -11.17 -14.39 -18.04
C ILE A 117 -11.41 -14.00 -16.58
N LYS A 118 -11.29 -14.95 -15.63
CA LYS A 118 -11.64 -14.69 -14.21
C LYS A 118 -10.67 -13.75 -13.49
N SER A 119 -9.38 -13.81 -13.81
CA SER A 119 -8.38 -12.93 -13.18
C SER A 119 -8.48 -11.51 -13.73
N ALA A 120 -8.04 -10.52 -12.94
CA ALA A 120 -7.96 -9.14 -13.40
C ALA A 120 -7.08 -8.99 -14.65
N GLU A 121 -5.93 -9.68 -14.66
CA GLU A 121 -5.00 -9.68 -15.80
C GLU A 121 -5.65 -10.24 -17.07
N ASN A 122 -6.33 -11.37 -16.98
CA ASN A 122 -6.98 -11.96 -18.13
C ASN A 122 -8.18 -11.12 -18.59
N LEU A 123 -8.93 -10.52 -17.67
CA LEU A 123 -10.02 -9.62 -18.02
C LEU A 123 -9.51 -8.39 -18.80
N LEU A 124 -8.37 -7.83 -18.40
CA LEU A 124 -7.70 -6.71 -19.07
C LEU A 124 -7.10 -7.09 -20.42
N ASP A 125 -6.63 -8.34 -20.57
CA ASP A 125 -6.11 -8.85 -21.84
C ASP A 125 -7.23 -9.17 -22.85
N TRP A 126 -8.30 -9.82 -22.39
CA TRP A 126 -9.40 -10.26 -23.27
C TRP A 126 -10.37 -9.14 -23.62
N GLY A 127 -10.64 -8.19 -22.72
CA GLY A 127 -11.57 -7.09 -22.97
C GLY A 127 -11.32 -6.36 -24.30
N PRO A 128 -10.11 -5.84 -24.56
CA PRO A 128 -9.78 -5.17 -25.81
C PRO A 128 -9.89 -6.07 -27.03
N LYS A 129 -9.44 -7.33 -26.93
CA LYS A 129 -9.52 -8.31 -28.04
C LYS A 129 -10.96 -8.56 -28.47
N ILE A 130 -11.86 -8.75 -27.51
CA ILE A 130 -13.28 -8.99 -27.80
C ILE A 130 -13.94 -7.74 -28.39
N ILE A 131 -13.70 -6.57 -27.79
CA ILE A 131 -14.26 -5.29 -28.25
C ILE A 131 -13.82 -4.98 -29.68
N GLU A 132 -12.52 -5.12 -29.97
CA GLU A 132 -11.98 -4.82 -31.30
C GLU A 132 -12.37 -5.88 -32.33
N GLY A 133 -12.38 -7.15 -31.94
CA GLY A 133 -12.83 -8.24 -32.81
C GLY A 133 -14.27 -8.07 -33.29
N GLU A 134 -15.16 -7.61 -32.40
CA GLU A 134 -16.56 -7.34 -32.76
C GLU A 134 -16.68 -6.16 -33.71
N LYS A 135 -15.96 -5.06 -33.46
CA LYS A 135 -15.92 -3.89 -34.35
C LYS A 135 -15.44 -4.28 -35.74
N GLU A 136 -14.37 -5.05 -35.83
CA GLU A 136 -13.81 -5.51 -37.10
C GLU A 136 -14.73 -6.50 -37.82
N ARG A 137 -15.44 -7.39 -37.11
CA ARG A 137 -16.44 -8.25 -37.74
C ARG A 137 -17.62 -7.43 -38.29
N ILE A 138 -18.11 -6.43 -37.56
CA ILE A 138 -19.20 -5.55 -38.02
C ILE A 138 -18.76 -4.76 -39.26
N LYS A 139 -17.55 -4.21 -39.25
CA LYS A 139 -16.95 -3.50 -40.39
C LYS A 139 -16.83 -4.39 -41.63
N LYS A 140 -16.63 -5.69 -41.46
CA LYS A 140 -16.64 -6.72 -42.52
C LYS A 140 -18.05 -7.17 -42.93
N GLY A 141 -19.11 -6.45 -42.51
CA GLY A 141 -20.50 -6.74 -42.85
C GLY A 141 -21.18 -7.77 -41.93
N GLY A 142 -20.56 -8.16 -40.82
CA GLY A 142 -21.17 -9.06 -39.84
C GLY A 142 -22.32 -8.39 -39.08
N ARG A 143 -23.39 -9.15 -38.80
CA ARG A 143 -24.53 -8.66 -38.01
C ARG A 143 -24.15 -8.58 -36.53
N PRO A 144 -24.34 -7.45 -35.83
CA PRO A 144 -23.95 -7.29 -34.43
C PRO A 144 -24.59 -8.31 -33.49
N ILE A 145 -23.90 -8.63 -32.40
CA ILE A 145 -24.52 -9.31 -31.25
C ILE A 145 -25.20 -8.25 -30.38
N TYR A 146 -26.48 -8.47 -30.04
CA TYR A 146 -27.31 -7.47 -29.36
C TYR A 146 -27.42 -7.64 -27.85
N ASN A 147 -27.23 -8.84 -27.31
CA ASN A 147 -27.41 -9.09 -25.88
C ASN A 147 -26.33 -10.02 -25.28
N PRO A 148 -25.37 -9.49 -24.51
CA PRO A 148 -25.12 -8.05 -24.36
C PRO A 148 -24.60 -7.45 -25.67
N SER A 149 -24.90 -6.18 -25.92
CA SER A 149 -24.29 -5.46 -27.04
C SER A 149 -22.83 -5.15 -26.74
N ILE A 150 -22.02 -4.98 -27.78
CA ILE A 150 -20.61 -4.62 -27.60
C ILE A 150 -20.41 -3.27 -26.92
N GLY A 151 -21.38 -2.36 -27.06
CA GLY A 151 -21.38 -1.08 -26.35
C GLY A 151 -21.50 -1.27 -24.83
N MET A 152 -22.35 -2.20 -24.39
CA MET A 152 -22.48 -2.54 -22.96
C MET A 152 -21.19 -3.17 -22.42
N VAL A 153 -20.58 -4.07 -23.19
CA VAL A 153 -19.29 -4.69 -22.85
C VAL A 153 -18.20 -3.62 -22.72
N SER A 154 -18.05 -2.75 -23.72
CA SER A 154 -17.08 -1.65 -23.71
C SER A 154 -17.28 -0.75 -22.50
N THR A 155 -18.51 -0.30 -22.25
CA THR A 155 -18.82 0.62 -21.14
C THR A 155 -18.41 0.02 -19.80
N HIS A 156 -18.77 -1.24 -19.52
CA HIS A 156 -18.41 -1.87 -18.25
C HIS A 156 -16.91 -2.19 -18.15
N PHE A 157 -16.28 -2.57 -19.26
CA PHE A 157 -14.84 -2.79 -19.33
C PHE A 157 -14.06 -1.49 -19.08
N ASP A 158 -14.42 -0.40 -19.74
CA ASP A 158 -13.74 0.89 -19.66
C ASP A 158 -13.82 1.46 -18.24
N ILE A 159 -14.99 1.41 -17.61
CA ILE A 159 -15.17 1.81 -16.19
C ILE A 159 -14.25 0.98 -15.28
N TYR A 160 -14.17 -0.34 -15.49
CA TYR A 160 -13.30 -1.20 -14.71
C TYR A 160 -11.82 -0.90 -14.96
N ASN A 161 -11.41 -0.76 -16.21
CA ASN A 161 -10.03 -0.52 -16.62
C ASN A 161 -9.50 0.83 -16.08
N GLU A 162 -10.33 1.89 -16.16
CA GLU A 162 -10.00 3.18 -15.58
C GLU A 162 -9.82 3.08 -14.05
N ALA A 163 -10.77 2.43 -13.37
CA ALA A 163 -10.69 2.23 -11.93
C ALA A 163 -9.46 1.40 -11.54
N PHE A 164 -9.16 0.32 -12.27
CA PHE A 164 -8.00 -0.55 -12.05
C PHE A 164 -6.70 0.22 -12.24
N THR A 165 -6.57 0.98 -13.32
CA THR A 165 -5.40 1.83 -13.60
C THR A 165 -5.22 2.88 -12.50
N ALA A 166 -6.29 3.53 -12.08
CA ALA A 166 -6.26 4.49 -10.98
C ALA A 166 -5.83 3.83 -9.65
N GLN A 167 -6.30 2.60 -9.39
CA GLN A 167 -5.91 1.84 -8.19
C GLN A 167 -4.43 1.47 -8.21
N LYS A 168 -3.90 1.05 -9.36
CA LYS A 168 -2.47 0.74 -9.52
C LYS A 168 -1.58 1.94 -9.23
N ARG A 169 -1.95 3.13 -9.75
CA ARG A 169 -1.27 4.40 -9.43
C ARG A 169 -1.27 4.73 -7.94
N LEU A 170 -2.39 4.48 -7.24
CA LEU A 170 -2.47 4.68 -5.79
C LEU A 170 -1.56 3.71 -5.02
N GLN A 171 -1.48 2.45 -5.47
CA GLN A 171 -0.60 1.46 -4.89
C GLN A 171 0.88 1.83 -5.08
N GLU A 172 1.26 2.25 -6.29
CA GLU A 172 2.62 2.74 -6.58
C GLU A 172 3.01 3.93 -5.70
N ARG A 173 2.11 4.91 -5.54
CA ARG A 173 2.32 6.05 -4.63
C ARG A 173 2.47 5.60 -3.18
N THR A 174 1.59 4.72 -2.70
CA THR A 174 1.64 4.23 -1.32
C THR A 174 2.93 3.45 -1.05
N ASN A 175 3.38 2.65 -2.01
CA ASN A 175 4.66 1.93 -1.93
C ASN A 175 5.85 2.90 -1.89
N LYS A 176 5.83 3.96 -2.71
CA LYS A 176 6.86 5.01 -2.69
C LYS A 176 6.91 5.71 -1.32
N ASP A 177 5.76 6.08 -0.77
CA ASP A 177 5.67 6.75 0.54
C ASP A 177 6.15 5.81 1.67
N ASN A 178 5.78 4.53 1.64
CA ASN A 178 6.27 3.53 2.59
C ASN A 178 7.78 3.32 2.50
N HIS A 179 8.33 3.35 1.28
CA HIS A 179 9.76 3.24 1.06
C HIS A 179 10.51 4.46 1.62
N ALA A 180 9.94 5.67 1.46
CA ALA A 180 10.50 6.88 2.07
C ALA A 180 10.56 6.79 3.60
N VAL A 181 9.50 6.31 4.26
CA VAL A 181 9.51 6.03 5.71
C VAL A 181 10.59 5.00 6.05
N SER A 182 10.67 3.91 5.29
CA SER A 182 11.62 2.82 5.55
C SER A 182 13.08 3.27 5.44
N LYS A 183 13.41 4.20 4.53
CA LYS A 183 14.76 4.77 4.41
C LYS A 183 15.19 5.60 5.62
N LEU A 184 14.25 6.20 6.34
CA LEU A 184 14.54 7.02 7.52
C LEU A 184 14.77 6.18 8.78
N ARG A 185 14.24 4.95 8.84
CA ARG A 185 14.29 4.11 10.04
C ARG A 185 15.71 3.85 10.56
N PRO A 186 16.70 3.46 9.73
CA PRO A 186 18.05 3.16 10.24
C PRO A 186 18.73 4.38 10.87
N GLU A 187 18.62 5.55 10.25
CA GLU A 187 19.19 6.80 10.76
C GLU A 187 18.55 7.21 12.09
N ILE A 188 17.23 7.07 12.19
CA ILE A 188 16.49 7.37 13.42
C ILE A 188 16.77 6.37 14.53
N ASP A 189 16.86 5.08 14.19
CA ASP A 189 17.18 4.03 15.16
C ASP A 189 18.62 4.20 15.70
N ALA A 190 19.56 4.63 14.86
CA ALA A 190 20.92 4.97 15.26
C ALA A 190 20.96 6.20 16.19
N LEU A 191 20.20 7.25 15.87
CA LEU A 191 20.10 8.43 16.71
C LEU A 191 19.47 8.10 18.08
N ILE A 192 18.33 7.38 18.09
CA ILE A 192 17.68 6.94 19.34
C ILE A 192 18.63 6.05 20.15
N LEU A 193 19.31 5.13 19.44
CA LEU A 193 20.58 4.49 19.77
C LEU A 193 21.42 5.29 20.77
N GLU A 194 22.07 6.27 20.18
CA GLU A 194 23.10 7.09 20.77
C GLU A 194 22.54 7.96 21.91
N LEU A 195 21.38 8.59 21.70
CA LEU A 195 20.70 9.37 22.73
C LEU A 195 20.43 8.55 23.98
N TRP A 196 19.86 7.36 23.82
CA TRP A 196 19.57 6.48 24.96
C TRP A 196 20.83 6.05 25.69
N ASN A 197 21.93 5.76 24.98
CA ASN A 197 23.22 5.42 25.61
C ASN A 197 23.75 6.59 26.47
N VAL A 198 23.73 7.81 25.93
CA VAL A 198 24.21 9.01 26.63
C VAL A 198 23.35 9.31 27.87
N ILE A 199 22.03 9.17 27.75
CA ILE A 199 21.11 9.39 28.87
C ILE A 199 21.33 8.34 29.97
N GLU A 200 21.44 7.07 29.62
CA GLU A 200 21.68 6.01 30.61
C GLU A 200 23.01 6.18 31.34
N ALA A 201 24.08 6.53 30.61
CA ALA A 201 25.39 6.79 31.20
C ALA A 201 25.35 7.98 32.18
N HIS A 202 24.57 9.02 31.89
CA HIS A 202 24.43 10.16 32.79
C HIS A 202 23.79 9.77 34.13
N PHE A 203 22.77 8.90 34.14
CA PHE A 203 22.07 8.51 35.36
C PHE A 203 22.61 7.23 36.02
N GLU A 204 23.68 6.62 35.48
CA GLU A 204 24.17 5.31 35.92
C GLU A 204 24.56 5.26 37.41
N HIS A 205 25.05 6.37 37.95
CA HIS A 205 25.53 6.51 39.32
C HIS A 205 24.40 6.66 40.36
N LEU A 206 23.15 6.87 39.94
CA LEU A 206 22.01 7.04 40.83
C LEU A 206 21.42 5.69 41.28
N PRO A 207 20.70 5.66 42.41
CA PRO A 207 19.89 4.50 42.80
C PRO A 207 18.95 4.05 41.68
N GLN A 208 18.64 2.75 41.63
CA GLN A 208 17.92 2.15 40.50
C GLN A 208 16.60 2.86 40.16
N GLU A 209 15.78 3.20 41.15
CA GLU A 209 14.50 3.88 40.94
C GLU A 209 14.69 5.27 40.32
N GLU A 210 15.59 6.07 40.89
CA GLU A 210 15.90 7.42 40.42
C GLU A 210 16.50 7.40 39.01
N ARG A 211 17.41 6.45 38.75
CA ARG A 211 18.00 6.24 37.42
C ARG A 211 16.94 5.93 36.38
N LEU A 212 16.06 4.96 36.66
CA LEU A 212 15.01 4.55 35.72
C LEU A 212 14.00 5.68 35.51
N SER A 213 13.65 6.40 36.57
CA SER A 213 12.77 7.57 36.50
C SER A 213 13.39 8.68 35.63
N GLY A 214 14.67 9.01 35.88
CA GLY A 214 15.45 9.97 35.10
C GLY A 214 15.48 9.60 33.61
N CYS A 215 15.85 8.36 33.29
CA CYS A 215 15.89 7.87 31.91
C CYS A 215 14.51 7.89 31.21
N LYS A 216 13.43 7.51 31.92
CA LYS A 216 12.06 7.55 31.39
C LYS A 216 11.61 8.98 31.05
N ARG A 217 12.05 10.00 31.80
CA ARG A 217 11.75 11.42 31.52
C ARG A 217 12.30 11.90 30.17
N PHE A 218 13.33 11.24 29.64
CA PHE A 218 13.89 11.52 28.31
C PHE A 218 13.43 10.54 27.23
N GLY A 219 12.38 9.74 27.51
CA GLY A 219 11.73 8.89 26.51
C GLY A 219 12.26 7.46 26.40
N ILE A 220 13.14 7.01 27.30
CA ILE A 220 13.58 5.61 27.34
C ILE A 220 12.46 4.72 27.89
N ILE A 221 12.20 3.60 27.22
CA ILE A 221 11.19 2.61 27.63
C ILE A 221 11.88 1.33 28.06
N TYR A 222 11.58 0.93 29.30
CA TYR A 222 12.08 -0.28 29.93
C TYR A 222 11.01 -1.38 29.98
N TYR A 223 11.44 -2.62 29.82
CA TYR A 223 10.64 -3.83 29.86
C TYR A 223 11.18 -4.79 30.92
N TYR A 224 10.27 -5.51 31.57
CA TYR A 224 10.60 -6.57 32.53
C TYR A 224 10.34 -7.93 31.89
N ARG A 225 11.12 -8.94 32.25
CA ARG A 225 10.87 -10.31 31.78
C ARG A 225 9.63 -10.87 32.48
N LYS A 226 8.96 -11.84 31.84
CA LYS A 226 7.81 -12.53 32.46
C LYS A 226 8.27 -13.17 33.79
N GLY A 227 7.64 -12.80 34.90
CA GLY A 227 7.91 -13.34 36.24
C GLY A 227 8.78 -12.46 37.14
N GLU A 228 9.35 -11.36 36.64
CA GLU A 228 10.05 -10.38 37.48
C GLU A 228 9.02 -9.42 38.13
N GLN A 229 9.10 -9.23 39.44
CA GLN A 229 8.27 -8.23 40.14
C GLN A 229 8.63 -6.82 39.68
N LYS A 230 7.61 -5.98 39.53
CA LYS A 230 7.77 -4.53 39.41
C LYS A 230 8.05 -4.00 40.81
N GLU A 231 9.32 -3.83 41.15
CA GLU A 231 9.68 -2.86 42.19
C GLU A 231 9.45 -1.46 41.64
#